data_AF-R7UP95-F1
#
_entry.id   AF-R7UP95-F1
#
_cell.length_a   1.000
_cell.length_b   1.000
_cell.length_c   1.000
_cell.angle_alpha   90.00
_cell.angle_beta   90.00
_cell.angle_gamma   90.00
#
_symmetry.space_group_name_H-M   'P 1'
#
loop_
_entity.id
_entity.type
_entity.pdbx_description
1 polymer ?
#
loop_
_entity_poly.entity_id
_entity_poly.type
_entity_poly.pdbx_seq_one_letter_code
_entity_poly.pdbx_strand_id
1 'polypeptide(L)'
;TILSRETAPLAAEQDMFVNNTEASSTGGLAIAVPGEIAGLYEAWKMFGRVEWAQLIQPTITLCEEGFEVVKSLASAARSYETTIREDPNLAEIFIKEDGELIEEGDIITNEKLGQTMRRIAQDPMSFYTGSLAQDIVDDI
;
A
#
# COMPACT_ATOMS: atom_id res chain seq x y z
N THR A 1 -16.33 2.50 18.49
CA THR A 1 -15.92 2.00 17.16
C THR A 1 -15.15 3.10 16.46
N ILE A 2 -14.04 2.76 15.81
CA ILE A 2 -13.30 3.68 14.94
C ILE A 2 -13.68 3.31 13.51
N LEU A 3 -14.11 4.30 12.71
CA LEU A 3 -14.46 4.11 11.30
C LEU A 3 -13.30 4.63 10.45
N SER A 4 -12.58 3.72 9.81
CA SER A 4 -11.41 4.01 8.95
C SER A 4 -11.60 3.51 7.52
N ARG A 5 -12.86 3.29 7.11
CA ARG A 5 -13.20 2.92 5.74
C ARG A 5 -12.87 4.08 4.80
N GLU A 6 -12.44 3.73 3.59
CA GLU A 6 -12.21 4.69 2.52
C GLU A 6 -13.48 5.48 2.18
N THR A 7 -13.30 6.71 1.70
CA THR A 7 -14.39 7.59 1.27
C THR A 7 -14.25 7.92 -0.21
N ALA A 8 -15.37 8.05 -0.92
CA ALA A 8 -15.34 8.53 -2.30
C ALA A 8 -14.63 9.91 -2.37
N PRO A 9 -13.77 10.15 -3.37
CA PRO A 9 -13.12 11.43 -3.56
C PRO A 9 -14.14 12.57 -3.71
N LEU A 10 -13.74 13.81 -3.41
CA LEU A 10 -14.64 14.97 -3.47
C LEU A 10 -15.22 15.21 -4.87
N ALA A 11 -14.46 14.85 -5.91
CA ALA A 11 -14.86 14.96 -7.31
C ALA A 11 -15.66 13.73 -7.82
N ALA A 12 -15.97 12.76 -6.97
CA ALA A 12 -16.75 11.59 -7.38
C ALA A 12 -18.20 11.96 -7.66
N GLU A 13 -18.75 11.39 -8.73
CA GLU A 13 -20.12 11.59 -9.17
C GLU A 13 -20.86 10.25 -9.27
N GLN A 14 -22.20 10.28 -9.16
CA GLN A 14 -23.02 9.07 -9.08
C GLN A 14 -22.85 8.13 -10.30
N ASP A 15 -22.61 8.70 -11.49
CA ASP A 15 -22.57 7.99 -12.77
C ASP A 15 -21.16 7.88 -13.38
N MET A 16 -20.11 8.16 -12.61
CA MET A 16 -18.71 8.22 -13.09
C MET A 16 -18.18 6.92 -13.74
N PHE A 17 -18.87 5.78 -13.55
CA PHE A 17 -18.52 4.48 -14.15
C PHE A 17 -19.56 3.93 -15.14
N VAL A 18 -20.66 4.65 -15.42
CA VAL A 18 -21.76 4.12 -16.24
C VAL A 18 -21.31 3.74 -17.65
N ASN A 19 -20.35 4.48 -18.21
CA ASN A 19 -19.82 4.23 -19.54
C ASN A 19 -18.57 3.35 -19.57
N ASN A 20 -17.97 3.06 -18.41
CA ASN A 20 -16.81 2.19 -18.26
C ASN A 20 -16.82 1.55 -16.88
N THR A 21 -17.48 0.39 -16.77
CA THR A 21 -17.62 -0.31 -15.50
C THR A 21 -16.30 -0.93 -15.03
N GLU A 22 -15.40 -1.27 -15.94
CA GLU A 22 -14.07 -1.83 -15.60
C GLU A 22 -13.20 -0.83 -14.84
N ALA A 23 -13.35 0.47 -15.13
CA ALA A 23 -12.65 1.55 -14.39
C ALA A 23 -13.04 1.65 -12.91
N SER A 24 -14.09 0.95 -12.46
CA SER A 24 -14.44 0.84 -11.04
C SER A 24 -13.60 -0.19 -10.29
N SER A 25 -12.86 -1.04 -11.01
CA SER A 25 -12.08 -2.15 -10.46
C SER A 25 -10.59 -2.03 -10.72
N THR A 26 -10.19 -1.32 -11.79
CA THR A 26 -8.80 -1.22 -12.22
C THR A 26 -8.41 0.23 -12.51
N GLY A 27 -7.20 0.63 -12.09
CA GLY A 27 -6.61 1.95 -12.33
C GLY A 27 -6.99 3.02 -11.29
N GLY A 28 -6.48 4.24 -11.46
CA GLY A 28 -6.61 5.34 -10.49
C GLY A 28 -8.06 5.71 -10.16
N LEU A 29 -8.98 5.64 -11.13
CA LEU A 29 -10.40 5.94 -10.90
C LEU A 29 -11.08 4.98 -9.93
N ALA A 30 -10.55 3.76 -9.74
CA ALA A 30 -11.06 2.80 -8.77
C ALA A 30 -10.62 3.12 -7.33
N ILE A 31 -9.71 4.07 -7.13
CA ILE A 31 -9.13 4.40 -5.82
C ILE A 31 -10.05 5.36 -5.06
N ALA A 32 -10.46 4.95 -3.86
CA ALA A 32 -11.10 5.82 -2.86
C ALA A 32 -10.05 6.41 -1.90
N VAL A 33 -10.39 7.47 -1.18
CA VAL A 33 -9.46 8.14 -0.24
C VAL A 33 -9.09 7.18 0.90
N PRO A 34 -7.81 6.75 1.05
CA PRO A 34 -7.46 5.69 2.00
C PRO A 34 -7.57 6.12 3.48
N GLY A 35 -8.32 5.37 4.29
CA GLY A 35 -8.56 5.71 5.70
C GLY A 35 -7.67 5.02 6.74
N GLU A 36 -6.83 4.06 6.31
CA GLU A 36 -6.16 3.10 7.19
C GLU A 36 -5.21 3.78 8.21
N ILE A 37 -4.28 4.63 7.75
CA ILE A 37 -3.29 5.28 8.62
C ILE A 37 -3.96 6.19 9.64
N ALA A 38 -4.96 6.97 9.23
CA ALA A 38 -5.75 7.79 10.14
C ALA A 38 -6.46 6.93 11.18
N GLY A 39 -7.09 5.83 10.77
CA GLY A 39 -7.75 4.88 11.67
C GLY A 39 -6.82 4.28 12.72
N LEU A 40 -5.66 3.77 12.28
CA LEU A 40 -4.64 3.20 13.17
C LEU A 40 -4.10 4.24 14.14
N TYR A 41 -3.87 5.46 13.68
CA TYR A 41 -3.39 6.54 14.53
C TYR A 41 -4.45 7.01 15.54
N GLU A 42 -5.73 7.10 15.15
CA GLU A 42 -6.83 7.36 16.09
C GLU A 42 -6.91 6.26 17.17
N ALA A 43 -6.79 4.99 16.78
CA ALA A 43 -6.77 3.88 17.72
C ALA A 43 -5.60 3.97 18.70
N TRP A 44 -4.43 4.32 18.19
CA TRP A 44 -3.24 4.54 19.00
C TRP A 44 -3.41 5.73 19.97
N LYS A 45 -3.97 6.86 19.54
CA LYS A 45 -4.23 8.01 20.43
C LYS A 45 -5.19 7.65 21.57
N MET A 46 -6.17 6.80 21.32
CA MET A 46 -7.16 6.41 22.31
C MET A 46 -6.66 5.32 23.27
N PHE A 47 -5.87 4.36 22.79
CA PHE A 47 -5.59 3.12 23.51
C PHE A 47 -4.11 2.71 23.54
N GLY A 48 -3.25 3.44 22.85
CA GLY A 48 -1.82 3.14 22.71
C GLY A 48 -1.10 3.14 24.05
N ARG A 49 -0.13 2.22 24.17
CA ARG A 49 0.74 2.07 25.35
C ARG A 49 2.23 2.00 25.02
N VAL A 50 2.52 1.97 23.73
CA VAL A 50 3.85 1.92 23.13
C VAL A 50 3.93 3.11 22.19
N GLU A 51 5.08 3.74 22.06
CA GLU A 51 5.26 4.89 21.18
C GLU A 51 4.92 4.52 19.72
N TRP A 52 4.24 5.43 19.00
CA TRP A 52 3.77 5.20 17.62
C TRP A 52 4.88 4.68 16.70
N ALA A 53 6.03 5.35 16.70
CA ALA A 53 7.18 4.97 15.89
C ALA A 53 7.69 3.55 16.21
N GLN A 54 7.62 3.12 17.48
CA GLN A 54 8.06 1.78 17.89
C GLN A 54 7.13 0.68 17.37
N LEU A 55 5.84 0.98 17.16
CA LEU A 55 4.91 0.02 16.56
C LEU A 55 5.18 -0.20 15.07
N ILE A 56 5.71 0.82 14.38
CA ILE A 56 5.98 0.77 12.93
C ILE A 56 7.36 0.22 12.63
N GLN A 57 8.32 0.37 13.54
CA GLN A 57 9.70 -0.04 13.34
C GLN A 57 9.87 -1.49 12.82
N PRO A 58 9.12 -2.50 13.31
CA PRO A 58 9.22 -3.86 12.77
C PRO A 58 8.83 -3.94 11.29
N THR A 59 7.83 -3.17 10.85
CA THR A 59 7.41 -3.13 9.44
C THR A 59 8.48 -2.49 8.57
N ILE A 60 9.14 -1.42 9.03
CA ILE A 60 10.26 -0.81 8.31
C ILE A 60 11.38 -1.84 8.11
N THR A 61 11.72 -2.58 9.16
CA THR A 61 12.71 -3.66 9.10
C THR A 61 12.31 -4.75 8.09
N LEU A 62 11.07 -5.22 8.10
CA LEU A 62 10.60 -6.20 7.11
C LEU A 62 10.66 -5.69 5.67
N CYS A 63 10.38 -4.40 5.45
CA CYS A 63 10.46 -3.81 4.11
C CYS A 63 11.90 -3.70 3.61
N GLU A 64 12.86 -3.41 4.48
CA GLU A 64 14.26 -3.13 4.09
C GLU A 64 15.16 -4.37 4.14
N GLU A 65 15.01 -5.20 5.16
CA GLU A 65 15.79 -6.45 5.32
C GLU A 65 15.12 -7.63 4.61
N GLY A 66 13.83 -7.50 4.30
CA GLY A 66 13.05 -8.47 3.56
C GLY A 66 12.39 -9.52 4.43
N PHE A 67 11.54 -10.32 3.79
CA PHE A 67 10.86 -11.44 4.43
C PHE A 67 10.68 -12.60 3.45
N GLU A 68 10.55 -13.80 4.00
CA GLU A 68 10.31 -15.02 3.24
C GLU A 68 8.89 -15.04 2.67
N VAL A 69 8.80 -15.26 1.36
CA VAL A 69 7.53 -15.41 0.65
C VAL A 69 6.88 -16.71 1.09
N VAL A 70 5.75 -16.58 1.77
CA VAL A 70 4.92 -17.72 2.17
C VAL A 70 4.03 -18.19 1.01
N LYS A 71 3.56 -19.44 1.10
CA LYS A 71 2.69 -20.08 0.09
C LYS A 71 1.52 -19.21 -0.41
N SER A 72 0.85 -18.47 0.48
CA SER A 72 -0.29 -17.63 0.10
C SER A 72 0.12 -16.45 -0.78
N LEU A 73 1.27 -15.84 -0.50
CA LEU A 73 1.80 -14.73 -1.32
C LEU A 73 2.27 -15.25 -2.68
N ALA A 74 3.02 -16.35 -2.72
CA ALA A 74 3.42 -16.97 -3.98
C ALA A 74 2.19 -17.38 -4.84
N SER A 75 1.13 -17.86 -4.20
CA SER A 75 -0.12 -18.19 -4.90
C SER A 75 -0.81 -16.93 -5.45
N ALA A 76 -0.85 -15.85 -4.68
CA ALA A 76 -1.42 -14.58 -5.14
C ALA A 76 -0.61 -14.00 -6.30
N ALA A 77 0.73 -13.99 -6.20
CA ALA A 77 1.61 -13.55 -7.26
C ALA A 77 1.33 -14.30 -8.57
N ARG A 78 1.21 -15.63 -8.52
CA ARG A 78 0.86 -16.44 -9.70
C ARG A 78 -0.51 -16.10 -10.29
N SER A 79 -1.52 -15.83 -9.44
CA SER A 79 -2.84 -15.44 -9.91
C SER A 79 -2.87 -14.06 -10.58
N TYR A 80 -1.92 -13.19 -10.26
CA TYR A 80 -1.80 -11.82 -10.80
C TYR A 80 -0.57 -11.64 -11.70
N GLU A 81 0.05 -12.71 -12.19
CA GLU A 81 1.33 -12.63 -12.90
C GLU A 81 1.28 -11.68 -14.10
N THR A 82 0.21 -11.73 -14.91
CA THR A 82 0.04 -10.82 -16.04
C THR A 82 0.05 -9.35 -15.59
N THR A 83 -0.75 -9.01 -14.58
CA THR A 83 -0.81 -7.65 -14.02
C THR A 83 0.53 -7.22 -13.43
N ILE A 84 1.21 -8.12 -12.71
CA ILE A 84 2.53 -7.86 -12.14
C ILE A 84 3.55 -7.55 -13.23
N ARG A 85 3.55 -8.29 -14.34
CA ARG A 85 4.50 -8.09 -15.44
C ARG A 85 4.21 -6.84 -16.28
N GLU A 86 2.95 -6.41 -16.32
CA GLU A 86 2.52 -5.21 -17.05
C GLU A 86 2.77 -3.91 -16.26
N ASP A 87 2.89 -3.99 -14.92
CA ASP A 87 3.17 -2.85 -14.05
C ASP A 87 4.64 -2.85 -13.59
N PRO A 88 5.46 -1.87 -14.02
CA PRO A 88 6.87 -1.79 -13.64
C PRO A 88 7.13 -1.73 -12.12
N ASN A 89 6.23 -1.10 -11.35
CA ASN A 89 6.38 -0.98 -9.89
C ASN A 89 6.08 -2.31 -9.20
N LEU A 90 5.11 -3.09 -9.70
CA LEU A 90 4.87 -4.44 -9.20
C LEU A 90 5.98 -5.40 -9.63
N ALA A 91 6.44 -5.30 -10.89
CA ALA A 91 7.52 -6.13 -11.40
C ALA A 91 8.81 -5.97 -10.60
N GLU A 92 9.14 -4.74 -10.16
CA GLU A 92 10.30 -4.46 -9.31
C GLU A 92 10.30 -5.25 -7.99
N ILE A 93 9.12 -5.62 -7.47
CA ILE A 93 8.97 -6.31 -6.18
C ILE A 93 8.83 -7.83 -6.39
N PHE A 94 8.11 -8.24 -7.43
CA PHE A 94 7.62 -9.62 -7.57
C PHE A 94 8.26 -10.41 -8.72
N ILE A 95 9.07 -9.78 -9.56
CA ILE A 95 9.85 -10.46 -10.61
C ILE A 95 11.32 -10.45 -10.20
N LYS A 96 11.93 -11.63 -10.19
CA LYS A 96 13.33 -11.85 -9.84
C LYS A 96 14.25 -11.35 -10.95
N GLU A 97 15.54 -11.20 -10.63
CA GLU A 97 16.56 -10.76 -11.60
C GLU A 97 16.69 -11.67 -12.82
N ASP A 98 16.36 -12.96 -12.68
CA ASP A 98 16.34 -13.93 -13.77
C ASP A 98 15.07 -13.86 -14.65
N GLY A 99 14.12 -13.00 -14.30
CA GLY A 99 12.85 -12.78 -14.99
C GLY A 99 11.71 -13.70 -14.52
N GLU A 100 11.98 -14.63 -13.61
CA GLU A 100 10.97 -15.51 -13.03
C GLU A 100 10.15 -14.80 -11.95
N LEU A 101 8.90 -15.23 -11.79
CA LEU A 101 8.05 -14.75 -10.71
C LEU A 101 8.56 -15.27 -9.35
N ILE A 102 8.34 -14.51 -8.28
CA ILE A 102 8.64 -14.97 -6.92
C ILE A 102 7.89 -16.27 -6.56
N GLU A 103 8.57 -17.14 -5.82
CA GLU A 103 8.07 -18.43 -5.34
C GLU A 103 8.12 -18.53 -3.81
N GLU A 104 7.51 -19.57 -3.26
CA GLU A 104 7.56 -19.84 -1.82
C GLU A 104 9.02 -20.09 -1.39
N GLY A 105 9.47 -19.41 -0.33
CA GLY A 105 10.85 -19.48 0.16
C GLY A 105 11.78 -18.39 -0.40
N ASP A 106 11.39 -17.66 -1.44
CA ASP A 106 12.15 -16.49 -1.90
C ASP A 106 12.11 -15.37 -0.85
N ILE A 107 13.16 -14.55 -0.78
CA ILE A 107 13.18 -13.34 0.06
C ILE A 107 12.88 -12.14 -0.82
N ILE A 108 11.89 -11.33 -0.42
CA ILE A 108 11.56 -10.07 -1.11
C ILE A 108 11.73 -8.88 -0.18
N THR A 109 12.10 -7.73 -0.75
CA THR A 109 12.18 -6.43 -0.09
C THR A 109 11.25 -5.42 -0.78
N ASN A 110 10.95 -4.32 -0.10
CA ASN A 110 10.25 -3.17 -0.67
C ASN A 110 10.76 -1.88 0.00
N GLU A 111 11.93 -1.43 -0.43
CA GLU A 111 12.59 -0.26 0.15
C GLU A 111 11.76 1.02 0.04
N LYS A 112 11.03 1.20 -1.08
CA LYS A 112 10.13 2.35 -1.30
C LYS A 112 9.04 2.40 -0.24
N LEU A 113 8.41 1.25 0.07
CA LEU A 113 7.45 1.17 1.17
C LEU A 113 8.13 1.42 2.52
N GLY A 114 9.34 0.91 2.74
CA GLY A 114 10.13 1.19 3.94
C GLY A 114 10.33 2.70 4.18
N GLN A 115 10.67 3.45 3.13
CA GLN A 115 10.81 4.92 3.18
C GLN A 115 9.48 5.62 3.52
N THR A 116 8.37 5.17 2.92
CA THR A 116 7.03 5.67 3.26
C THR A 116 6.70 5.39 4.73
N MET A 117 6.97 4.18 5.22
CA MET A 117 6.75 3.81 6.62
C MET A 117 7.63 4.62 7.59
N ARG A 118 8.86 5.00 7.20
CA ARG A 118 9.70 5.93 7.98
C ARG A 118 9.07 7.31 8.12
N ARG A 119 8.50 7.86 7.04
CA ARG A 119 7.79 9.16 7.08
C ARG A 119 6.57 9.08 8.01
N ILE A 120 5.78 8.00 7.89
CA ILE A 120 4.61 7.74 8.74
C ILE A 120 4.99 7.54 10.21
N ALA A 121 6.11 6.87 10.49
CA ALA A 121 6.60 6.67 11.86
C ALA A 121 6.99 7.98 12.55
N GLN A 122 7.49 8.96 11.78
CA GLN A 122 7.82 10.30 12.28
C GLN A 122 6.57 11.16 12.44
N ASP A 123 5.71 11.16 11.43
CA ASP A 123 4.45 11.89 11.42
C ASP A 123 3.37 11.07 10.70
N PRO A 124 2.41 10.47 11.42
CA PRO A 124 1.32 9.72 10.79
C PRO A 124 0.47 10.58 9.83
N MET A 125 0.38 11.89 10.06
CA MET A 125 -0.36 12.80 9.18
C MET A 125 0.38 13.14 7.89
N SER A 126 1.65 12.76 7.76
CA SER A 126 2.40 12.91 6.50
C SER A 126 1.76 12.12 5.36
N PHE A 127 1.05 11.03 5.62
CA PHE A 127 0.30 10.31 4.58
C PHE A 127 -0.83 11.17 3.96
N TYR A 128 -1.38 12.11 4.72
CA TYR A 128 -2.54 12.92 4.34
C TYR A 128 -2.20 14.37 4.01
N THR A 129 -0.97 14.81 4.28
CA THR A 129 -0.53 16.19 4.12
C THR A 129 0.93 16.27 3.67
N GLY A 130 1.37 17.44 3.20
CA GLY A 130 2.76 17.65 2.82
C GLY A 130 3.16 16.87 1.56
N SER A 131 4.44 16.55 1.44
CA SER A 131 4.97 15.99 0.19
C SER A 131 4.52 14.56 -0.09
N LEU A 132 4.28 13.71 0.91
CA LEU A 132 3.85 12.32 0.65
C LEU A 132 2.42 12.30 0.11
N ALA A 133 1.55 13.16 0.63
CA ALA A 133 0.23 13.34 0.05
C ALA A 133 0.27 13.89 -1.37
N GLN A 134 1.24 14.76 -1.69
CA GLN A 134 1.44 15.23 -3.07
C GLN A 134 1.91 14.09 -3.97
N ASP A 135 2.87 13.28 -3.53
CA ASP A 135 3.36 12.09 -4.25
C ASP A 135 2.16 11.16 -4.60
N ILE A 136 1.26 10.91 -3.64
CA ILE A 136 0.04 10.10 -3.85
C ILE A 136 -0.90 10.73 -4.89
N VAL A 137 -1.11 12.04 -4.83
CA VAL A 137 -2.00 12.74 -5.78
C VAL A 137 -1.41 12.78 -7.19
N ASP A 138 -0.09 12.90 -7.32
CA ASP A 138 0.58 12.92 -8.62
C ASP A 138 0.57 11.55 -9.31
N ASP A 139 0.52 10.46 -8.52
CA ASP A 139 0.46 9.08 -9.02
C ASP A 139 -0.96 8.63 -9.43
N ILE A 140 -2.03 9.25 -8.88
CA ILE A 140 -3.45 8.89 -9.12
C ILE A 140 -4.05 9.70 -10.27
#